data_AF-A0AAU7X2C2-F1
#
_entry.id   AF-A0AAU7X2C2-F1
#
_cell.length_a   1.000
_cell.length_b   1.000
_cell.length_c   1.000
_cell.angle_alpha   90.00
_cell.angle_beta   90.00
_cell.angle_gamma   90.00
#
_symmetry.space_group_name_H-M   'P 1'
#
loop_
_entity.id
_entity.type
_entity.pdbx_description
1 polymer ?
#
loop_
_entity_poly.entity_id
_entity_poly.type
_entity_poly.pdbx_seq_one_letter_code
_entity_poly.pdbx_strand_id
1 'polypeptide(L)'
;MKLCYLLLVLFLAGCDNTQDTASNKARSSVARLHIPLGTPVAEFLEKSPVSFTADCLDAVNLCWYEADRQGALLDLSLAQPEGTLELDQVAGLLIAVDGKTSNTIQALNIDLRGLPDNSTHKANKALVYNLLRTLKNAGWQKYYFPSDPRIAAGELHKLDWKESLLGTQPLSHPLFDANHEMSLEQWLGNNMFYDWYLYHGNYIAHVRALRYDSKSAPLQSAVYLISLNLMSLDTFWTRDFAEAQRAQWRTLFPAHLKERLQRRSEVESRARAAGVDIEESYSPPLMERGQ
;
A
#
# COMPACT_ATOMS: atom_id res chain seq x y z
N MET A 1 41.66 15.03 -68.93
CA MET A 1 41.55 14.12 -67.76
C MET A 1 41.79 14.93 -66.49
N LYS A 2 40.99 14.68 -65.43
CA LYS A 2 40.56 15.59 -64.34
C LYS A 2 39.33 16.42 -64.76
N LEU A 3 38.23 16.51 -64.03
CA LEU A 3 37.94 16.09 -62.65
C LEU A 3 36.41 15.94 -62.48
N CYS A 4 36.02 15.08 -61.55
CA CYS A 4 34.67 14.80 -61.07
C CYS A 4 33.91 16.04 -60.56
N TYR A 5 32.58 16.02 -60.69
CA TYR A 5 31.69 16.52 -59.64
C TYR A 5 30.57 15.50 -59.41
N LEU A 6 30.63 14.86 -58.25
CA LEU A 6 29.60 13.99 -57.67
C LEU A 6 28.78 14.86 -56.73
N LEU A 7 27.49 15.04 -57.04
CA LEU A 7 26.48 15.61 -56.14
C LEU A 7 25.57 14.44 -55.73
N LEU A 8 25.76 13.93 -54.52
CA LEU A 8 24.86 12.99 -53.88
C LEU A 8 23.65 13.77 -53.36
N VAL A 9 22.47 13.53 -53.96
CA VAL A 9 21.18 13.83 -53.34
C VAL A 9 20.62 12.51 -52.84
N LEU A 10 20.62 12.33 -51.51
CA LEU A 10 19.87 11.27 -50.84
C LEU A 10 18.38 11.66 -50.85
N PHE A 11 17.62 11.10 -51.79
CA PHE A 11 16.16 11.05 -51.65
C PHE A 11 15.80 9.88 -50.74
N LEU A 12 15.23 10.21 -49.58
CA LEU A 12 14.47 9.30 -48.73
C LEU A 12 13.29 8.74 -49.52
N ALA A 13 13.41 7.49 -49.98
CA ALA A 13 12.27 6.71 -50.42
C ALA A 13 11.54 6.19 -49.17
N GLY A 14 10.30 6.65 -48.99
CA GLY A 14 9.39 6.13 -47.99
C GLY A 14 9.04 4.67 -48.27
N CYS A 15 9.02 3.85 -47.23
CA CYS A 15 8.36 2.55 -47.27
C CYS A 15 6.86 2.79 -47.06
N ASP A 16 6.15 2.62 -48.16
CA ASP A 16 4.70 2.41 -48.24
C ASP A 16 4.35 1.20 -47.35
N ASN A 17 3.58 1.42 -46.28
CA ASN A 17 3.17 0.36 -45.38
C ASN A 17 1.69 0.05 -45.66
N THR A 18 1.50 -1.04 -46.40
CA THR A 18 0.23 -1.67 -46.72
C THR A 18 -0.61 -1.90 -45.45
N GLN A 19 -1.89 -1.57 -45.57
CA GLN A 19 -2.94 -1.81 -44.59
C GLN A 19 -3.05 -3.30 -44.26
N ASP A 20 -2.49 -3.72 -43.12
CA ASP A 20 -3.02 -4.86 -42.38
C ASP A 20 -4.12 -4.34 -41.45
N THR A 21 -5.36 -4.45 -41.89
CA THR A 21 -6.55 -4.43 -41.04
C THR A 21 -6.58 -5.70 -40.19
N ALA A 22 -5.61 -5.88 -39.30
CA ALA A 22 -5.78 -6.70 -38.12
C ALA A 22 -6.54 -5.85 -37.11
N SER A 23 -7.85 -6.05 -37.04
CA SER A 23 -8.64 -5.71 -35.86
C SER A 23 -8.03 -6.44 -34.66
N ASN A 24 -7.02 -5.84 -34.03
CA ASN A 24 -6.66 -6.13 -32.66
C ASN A 24 -7.84 -5.66 -31.82
N LYS A 25 -8.83 -6.55 -31.68
CA LYS A 25 -9.68 -6.57 -30.50
C LYS A 25 -8.72 -6.75 -29.34
N ALA A 26 -8.26 -5.64 -28.76
CA ALA A 26 -7.55 -5.63 -27.50
C ALA A 26 -8.35 -6.49 -26.54
N ARG A 27 -7.72 -7.56 -26.05
CA ARG A 27 -8.30 -8.54 -25.15
C ARG A 27 -8.51 -7.81 -23.80
N SER A 28 -9.58 -7.04 -23.69
CA SER A 28 -9.94 -6.30 -22.48
C SER A 28 -10.62 -7.22 -21.46
N SER A 29 -10.12 -8.45 -21.29
CA SER A 29 -10.59 -9.28 -20.20
C SER A 29 -9.80 -8.88 -18.96
N VAL A 30 -10.37 -7.95 -18.18
CA VAL A 30 -9.97 -7.75 -16.80
C VAL A 30 -10.14 -9.10 -16.10
N ALA A 31 -9.04 -9.75 -15.75
CA ALA A 31 -9.10 -11.02 -15.05
C ALA A 31 -9.50 -10.74 -13.61
N ARG A 32 -10.64 -11.31 -13.19
CA ARG A 32 -11.06 -11.24 -11.79
C ARG A 32 -10.42 -12.39 -11.02
N LEU A 33 -9.65 -12.04 -9.99
CA LEU A 33 -9.00 -12.98 -9.08
C LEU A 33 -9.69 -12.92 -7.73
N HIS A 34 -10.14 -14.08 -7.26
CA HIS A 34 -10.63 -14.23 -5.91
C HIS A 34 -9.50 -14.79 -5.03
N ILE A 35 -9.06 -14.01 -4.05
CA ILE A 35 -7.95 -14.36 -3.16
C ILE A 35 -8.51 -14.52 -1.74
N PRO A 36 -8.76 -15.76 -1.29
CA PRO A 36 -9.12 -16.02 0.09
C PRO A 36 -7.88 -15.94 0.99
N LEU A 37 -7.79 -14.88 1.78
CA LEU A 37 -6.69 -14.63 2.71
C LEU A 37 -6.61 -15.77 3.75
N GLY A 38 -5.38 -16.13 4.13
CA GLY A 38 -5.14 -17.18 5.13
C GLY A 38 -5.30 -18.61 4.61
N THR A 39 -5.58 -18.81 3.32
CA THR A 39 -5.58 -20.15 2.69
C THR A 39 -4.17 -20.55 2.22
N PRO A 40 -3.86 -21.85 2.09
CA PRO A 40 -2.59 -22.30 1.53
C PRO A 40 -2.32 -21.71 0.15
N VAL A 41 -1.12 -21.13 -0.04
CA VAL A 41 -0.78 -20.48 -1.31
C VAL A 41 -0.84 -21.45 -2.49
N ALA A 42 -0.43 -22.69 -2.29
CA ALA A 42 -0.45 -23.72 -3.33
C ALA A 42 -1.87 -24.00 -3.84
N GLU A 43 -2.86 -24.04 -2.95
CA GLU A 43 -4.26 -24.26 -3.32
C GLU A 43 -4.81 -23.09 -4.15
N PHE A 44 -4.47 -21.86 -3.75
CA PHE A 44 -4.85 -20.66 -4.50
C PHE A 44 -4.21 -20.65 -5.90
N LEU A 45 -2.91 -20.93 -5.98
CA LEU A 45 -2.18 -20.93 -7.25
C LEU A 45 -2.70 -21.99 -8.24
N GLU A 46 -3.03 -23.19 -7.76
CA GLU A 46 -3.58 -24.27 -8.59
C GLU A 46 -4.94 -23.89 -9.21
N LYS A 47 -5.78 -23.14 -8.47
CA LYS A 47 -7.13 -22.75 -8.90
C LYS A 47 -7.18 -21.39 -9.58
N SER A 48 -6.06 -20.66 -9.63
CA SER A 48 -6.03 -19.30 -10.14
C SER A 48 -6.32 -19.25 -11.65
N PRO A 49 -7.19 -18.33 -12.12
CA PRO A 49 -7.41 -18.11 -13.55
C PRO A 49 -6.24 -17.37 -14.23
N VAL A 50 -5.25 -16.90 -13.45
CA VAL A 50 -4.05 -16.19 -13.91
C VAL A 50 -2.81 -16.94 -13.46
N SER A 51 -1.80 -17.04 -14.33
CA SER A 51 -0.51 -17.65 -14.01
C SER A 51 0.31 -16.77 -13.07
N PHE A 52 1.16 -17.40 -12.25
CA PHE A 52 2.09 -16.71 -11.36
C PHE A 52 3.52 -17.14 -11.66
N THR A 53 4.45 -16.18 -11.62
CA THR A 53 5.88 -16.47 -11.61
C THR A 53 6.33 -16.58 -10.17
N ALA A 54 7.00 -17.68 -9.84
CA ALA A 54 7.58 -17.91 -8.52
C ALA A 54 9.07 -17.53 -8.53
N ASP A 55 9.48 -16.72 -7.56
CA ASP A 55 10.87 -16.49 -7.19
C ASP A 55 11.06 -17.00 -5.77
N CYS A 56 11.88 -18.03 -5.56
CA CYS A 56 12.04 -18.70 -4.28
C CYS A 56 13.49 -18.69 -3.83
N LEU A 57 13.71 -18.26 -2.59
CA LEU A 57 15.01 -18.26 -1.94
C LEU A 57 15.05 -19.33 -0.84
N ASP A 58 15.51 -20.52 -1.22
CA ASP A 58 15.55 -21.71 -0.35
C ASP A 58 16.31 -21.48 0.97
N ALA A 59 17.39 -20.69 0.93
CA ALA A 59 18.23 -20.41 2.11
C ALA A 59 17.44 -19.82 3.30
N VAL A 60 16.35 -19.12 3.02
CA VAL A 60 15.47 -18.53 4.03
C VAL A 60 14.03 -19.06 3.96
N ASN A 61 13.76 -20.02 3.08
CA ASN A 61 12.44 -20.61 2.83
C ASN A 61 11.37 -19.53 2.54
N LEU A 62 11.72 -18.57 1.68
CA LEU A 62 10.86 -17.45 1.30
C LEU A 62 10.58 -17.52 -0.19
N CYS A 63 9.31 -17.47 -0.57
CA CYS A 63 8.88 -17.41 -1.97
C CYS A 63 8.03 -16.17 -2.22
N TRP A 64 8.20 -15.60 -3.40
CA TRP A 64 7.39 -14.53 -3.95
C TRP A 64 6.67 -15.03 -5.20
N TYR A 65 5.36 -14.79 -5.27
CA TYR A 65 4.53 -15.16 -6.40
C TYR A 65 3.97 -13.89 -7.03
N GLU A 66 4.44 -13.53 -8.22
CA GLU A 66 3.94 -12.38 -8.97
C GLU A 66 2.92 -12.83 -10.02
N ALA A 67 1.76 -12.18 -10.05
CA ALA A 67 0.74 -12.46 -11.06
C ALA A 67 1.18 -11.98 -12.45
N ASP A 68 1.16 -12.89 -13.43
CA ASP A 68 1.38 -12.57 -14.84
C ASP A 68 0.10 -11.98 -15.45
N ARG A 69 0.12 -10.66 -15.56
CA ARG A 69 -0.98 -9.85 -16.08
C ARG A 69 -1.12 -9.88 -17.60
N GLN A 70 -0.13 -10.36 -18.35
CA GLN A 70 -0.10 -10.28 -19.82
C GLN A 70 -0.46 -8.89 -20.37
N GLY A 71 -0.07 -7.82 -19.66
CA GLY A 71 -0.37 -6.42 -20.00
C GLY A 71 -1.78 -5.91 -19.66
N ALA A 72 -2.63 -6.72 -19.02
CA ALA A 72 -3.95 -6.34 -18.56
C ALA A 72 -3.96 -5.86 -17.09
N LEU A 73 -5.05 -5.20 -16.69
CA LEU A 73 -5.34 -4.91 -15.29
C LEU A 73 -6.13 -6.07 -14.67
N LEU A 74 -6.00 -6.22 -13.36
CA LEU A 74 -6.73 -7.21 -12.58
C LEU A 74 -7.85 -6.53 -11.77
N ASP A 75 -8.94 -7.29 -11.56
CA ASP A 75 -9.87 -7.03 -10.47
C ASP A 75 -9.60 -8.05 -9.36
N LEU A 76 -9.47 -7.60 -8.12
CA LEU A 76 -9.23 -8.48 -6.98
C LEU A 76 -10.44 -8.48 -6.04
N SER A 77 -10.85 -9.68 -5.63
CA SER A 77 -11.79 -9.92 -4.54
C SER A 77 -11.02 -10.60 -3.41
N LEU A 78 -10.70 -9.85 -2.36
CA LEU A 78 -9.90 -10.30 -1.23
C LEU A 78 -10.84 -10.70 -0.09
N ALA A 79 -10.94 -11.99 0.19
CA ALA A 79 -11.89 -12.52 1.17
C ALA A 79 -11.21 -12.92 2.48
N GLN A 80 -11.87 -12.58 3.60
CA GLN A 80 -11.55 -13.03 4.95
C GLN A 80 -12.87 -13.30 5.70
N PRO A 81 -12.86 -14.00 6.85
CA PRO A 81 -14.09 -14.29 7.60
C PRO A 81 -14.95 -13.06 7.92
N GLU A 82 -14.32 -11.91 8.14
CA GLU A 82 -14.97 -10.66 8.50
C GLU A 82 -15.58 -9.92 7.31
N GLY A 83 -15.22 -10.25 6.07
CA GLY A 83 -15.76 -9.61 4.87
C GLY A 83 -14.86 -9.70 3.65
N THR A 84 -15.25 -8.97 2.59
CA THR A 84 -14.54 -8.96 1.31
C THR A 84 -14.16 -7.54 0.92
N LEU A 85 -12.93 -7.36 0.45
CA LEU A 85 -12.45 -6.13 -0.16
C LEU A 85 -12.35 -6.33 -1.68
N GLU A 86 -13.10 -5.52 -2.43
CA GLU A 86 -13.03 -5.47 -3.88
C GLU A 86 -12.11 -4.32 -4.32
N LEU A 87 -11.17 -4.62 -5.21
CA LEU A 87 -10.24 -3.66 -5.80
C LEU A 87 -10.28 -3.80 -7.32
N ASP A 88 -10.43 -2.68 -8.01
CA ASP A 88 -10.37 -2.60 -9.45
C ASP A 88 -9.05 -2.00 -9.93
N GLN A 89 -8.73 -2.22 -11.21
CA GLN A 89 -7.58 -1.60 -11.87
C GLN A 89 -6.23 -1.89 -11.20
N VAL A 90 -6.05 -3.11 -10.70
CA VAL A 90 -4.80 -3.55 -10.11
C VAL A 90 -3.76 -3.76 -11.22
N ALA A 91 -2.65 -3.02 -11.09
CA ALA A 91 -1.53 -3.02 -12.03
C ALA A 91 -0.41 -3.97 -11.62
N GLY A 92 -0.35 -4.35 -10.33
CA GLY A 92 0.65 -5.26 -9.76
C GLY A 92 0.06 -6.10 -8.63
N LEU A 93 0.41 -7.39 -8.57
CA LEU A 93 0.06 -8.26 -7.45
C LEU A 93 1.23 -9.20 -7.16
N LEU A 94 1.72 -9.14 -5.93
CA LEU A 94 2.78 -9.97 -5.39
C LEU A 94 2.32 -10.60 -4.08
N ILE A 95 2.45 -11.92 -3.96
CA ILE A 95 2.19 -12.66 -2.72
C ILE A 95 3.52 -13.12 -2.16
N ALA A 96 3.79 -12.82 -0.89
CA ALA A 96 5.00 -13.28 -0.21
C ALA A 96 4.67 -14.34 0.83
N VAL A 97 5.39 -15.47 0.79
CA VAL A 97 5.18 -16.61 1.69
C VAL A 97 6.49 -16.99 2.35
N ASP A 98 6.57 -16.74 3.66
CA ASP A 98 7.64 -17.24 4.51
C ASP A 98 7.26 -18.63 5.02
N GLY A 99 7.78 -19.65 4.35
CA GLY A 99 7.54 -21.05 4.64
C GLY A 99 8.07 -21.51 6.01
N LYS A 100 8.91 -20.72 6.71
CA LYS A 100 9.26 -21.01 8.12
C LYS A 100 8.10 -20.72 9.06
N THR A 101 7.25 -19.75 8.69
CA THR A 101 6.17 -19.24 9.55
C THR A 101 4.81 -19.80 9.12
N SER A 102 4.52 -19.82 7.82
CA SER A 102 3.25 -20.33 7.29
C SER A 102 3.36 -20.63 5.79
N ASN A 103 2.56 -21.57 5.30
CA ASN A 103 2.37 -21.80 3.86
C ASN A 103 1.12 -21.09 3.30
N THR A 104 0.50 -20.20 4.07
CA THR A 104 -0.76 -19.53 3.72
C THR A 104 -0.53 -18.11 3.22
N ILE A 105 -1.55 -17.52 2.59
CA ILE A 105 -1.53 -16.13 2.10
C ILE A 105 -1.63 -15.16 3.28
N GLN A 106 -0.48 -14.74 3.78
CA GLN A 106 -0.35 -13.86 4.95
C GLN A 106 0.15 -12.45 4.58
N ALA A 107 0.76 -12.26 3.42
CA ALA A 107 1.26 -10.97 2.96
C ALA A 107 1.07 -10.78 1.45
N LEU A 108 0.50 -9.63 1.08
CA LEU A 108 0.31 -9.22 -0.31
C LEU A 108 0.83 -7.80 -0.50
N ASN A 109 1.42 -7.54 -1.66
CA ASN A 109 1.65 -6.20 -2.17
C ASN A 109 0.84 -6.03 -3.45
N ILE A 110 0.05 -4.97 -3.51
CA ILE A 110 -0.88 -4.66 -4.58
C ILE A 110 -0.56 -3.28 -5.10
N ASP A 111 -0.13 -3.16 -6.35
CA ASP A 111 0.04 -1.88 -7.01
C ASP A 111 -1.22 -1.53 -7.79
N LEU A 112 -1.73 -0.32 -7.56
CA LEU A 112 -2.93 0.18 -8.23
C LEU A 112 -2.53 1.04 -9.41
N ARG A 113 -3.38 1.04 -10.46
CA ARG A 113 -3.18 1.93 -11.60
C ARG A 113 -3.24 3.39 -11.16
N GLY A 114 -2.11 4.08 -11.31
CA GLY A 114 -2.02 5.53 -11.15
C GLY A 114 -2.68 6.30 -12.29
N LEU A 115 -2.80 7.61 -12.12
CA LEU A 115 -3.23 8.50 -13.20
C LEU A 115 -2.10 8.74 -14.21
N PRO A 116 -2.41 9.16 -15.46
CA PRO A 116 -1.40 9.52 -16.43
C PRO A 116 -0.45 10.62 -15.94
N ASP A 117 0.73 10.69 -16.54
CA ASP A 117 1.72 11.72 -16.27
C ASP A 117 1.12 13.13 -16.35
N ASN A 118 1.61 14.01 -15.47
CA ASN A 118 1.14 15.40 -15.30
C ASN A 118 -0.32 15.54 -14.82
N SER A 119 -0.93 14.48 -14.29
CA SER A 119 -2.19 14.61 -13.56
C SER A 119 -2.05 15.54 -12.35
N THR A 120 -3.10 16.31 -12.06
CA THR A 120 -3.06 17.29 -10.97
C THR A 120 -2.93 16.62 -9.60
N HIS A 121 -2.35 17.31 -8.62
CA HIS A 121 -2.36 16.81 -7.23
C HIS A 121 -3.77 16.57 -6.72
N LYS A 122 -4.74 17.42 -7.09
CA LYS A 122 -6.15 17.27 -6.72
C LYS A 122 -6.74 15.95 -7.24
N ALA A 123 -6.44 15.59 -8.50
CA ALA A 123 -6.92 14.34 -9.09
C ALA A 123 -6.27 13.11 -8.42
N ASN A 124 -4.96 13.14 -8.19
CA ASN A 124 -4.24 12.06 -7.51
C ASN A 124 -4.71 11.89 -6.05
N LYS A 125 -4.90 13.00 -5.33
CA LYS A 125 -5.50 13.00 -3.99
C LYS A 125 -6.86 12.33 -3.99
N ALA A 126 -7.73 12.69 -4.94
CA ALA A 126 -9.05 12.09 -5.06
C ALA A 126 -8.97 10.57 -5.35
N LEU A 127 -8.02 10.12 -6.17
CA LEU A 127 -7.78 8.70 -6.42
C LEU A 127 -7.42 7.95 -5.13
N VAL A 128 -6.47 8.47 -4.34
CA VAL A 128 -6.06 7.86 -3.06
C VAL A 128 -7.20 7.84 -2.04
N TYR A 129 -7.94 8.94 -1.90
CA TYR A 129 -9.08 8.98 -0.95
C TYR A 129 -10.27 8.13 -1.40
N ASN A 130 -10.44 7.90 -2.70
CA ASN A 130 -11.39 6.89 -3.19
C ASN A 130 -10.99 5.48 -2.73
N LEU A 131 -9.70 5.11 -2.82
CA LEU A 131 -9.21 3.83 -2.31
C LEU A 131 -9.46 3.68 -0.80
N LEU A 132 -9.16 4.70 0.00
CA LEU A 132 -9.43 4.69 1.44
C LEU A 132 -10.93 4.53 1.74
N ARG A 133 -11.79 5.14 0.94
CA ARG A 133 -13.25 4.95 1.05
C ARG A 133 -13.66 3.52 0.71
N THR A 134 -13.08 2.92 -0.33
CA THR A 134 -13.32 1.52 -0.69
C THR A 134 -12.95 0.58 0.46
N LEU A 135 -11.77 0.75 1.06
CA LEU A 135 -11.36 0.01 2.26
C LEU A 135 -12.36 0.18 3.41
N LYS A 136 -12.73 1.41 3.75
CA LYS A 136 -13.67 1.68 4.84
C LYS A 136 -15.05 1.09 4.61
N ASN A 137 -15.57 1.16 3.38
CA ASN A 137 -16.84 0.56 3.02
C ASN A 137 -16.79 -0.99 3.11
N ALA A 138 -15.62 -1.59 2.93
CA ALA A 138 -15.37 -3.01 3.15
C ALA A 138 -15.11 -3.38 4.63
N GLY A 139 -15.31 -2.44 5.56
CA GLY A 139 -15.19 -2.68 7.01
C GLY A 139 -13.84 -2.33 7.63
N TRP A 140 -12.86 -1.90 6.83
CA TRP A 140 -11.53 -1.54 7.35
C TRP A 140 -11.59 -0.26 8.18
N GLN A 141 -10.90 -0.27 9.32
CA GLN A 141 -10.89 0.82 10.29
C GLN A 141 -9.47 1.34 10.46
N LYS A 142 -9.30 2.63 10.79
CA LYS A 142 -7.96 3.18 11.06
C LYS A 142 -7.22 2.38 12.14
N TYR A 143 -5.90 2.30 12.00
CA TYR A 143 -5.02 1.61 12.94
C TYR A 143 -4.07 2.59 13.62
N TYR A 144 -4.07 2.59 14.96
CA TYR A 144 -3.04 3.25 15.75
C TYR A 144 -1.99 2.21 16.14
N PHE A 145 -0.73 2.42 15.77
CA PHE A 145 0.37 1.59 16.26
C PHE A 145 0.38 1.63 17.80
N PRO A 146 0.65 0.51 18.50
CA PRO A 146 0.50 0.48 19.96
C PRO A 146 1.40 1.43 20.75
N SER A 147 2.50 1.89 20.15
CA SER A 147 3.40 2.90 20.72
C SER A 147 2.97 4.34 20.45
N ASP A 148 2.06 4.55 19.52
CA ASP A 148 1.74 5.86 18.96
C ASP A 148 0.48 6.43 19.62
N PRO A 149 0.41 7.75 19.85
CA PRO A 149 -0.72 8.37 20.53
C PRO A 149 -1.98 8.32 19.65
N ARG A 150 -3.14 8.08 20.28
CA ARG A 150 -4.44 8.05 19.60
C ARG A 150 -4.98 9.46 19.36
N ILE A 151 -4.28 10.22 18.54
CA ILE A 151 -4.65 11.60 18.20
C ILE A 151 -5.36 11.58 16.85
N ALA A 152 -6.59 12.09 16.81
CA ALA A 152 -7.38 12.19 15.59
C ALA A 152 -6.94 13.42 14.75
N ALA A 153 -7.21 13.39 13.44
CA ALA A 153 -6.86 14.51 12.56
C ALA A 153 -7.47 15.87 12.97
N GLY A 154 -8.61 15.87 13.65
CA GLY A 154 -9.25 17.09 14.15
C GLY A 154 -8.36 17.89 15.10
N GLU A 155 -7.43 17.22 15.77
CA GLU A 155 -6.52 17.81 16.76
C GLU A 155 -5.24 18.37 16.13
N LEU A 156 -5.01 18.16 14.82
CA LEU A 156 -3.77 18.53 14.13
C LEU A 156 -3.43 20.02 14.27
N HIS A 157 -4.44 20.89 14.39
CA HIS A 157 -4.26 22.34 14.55
C HIS A 157 -3.62 22.75 15.88
N LYS A 158 -3.62 21.86 16.89
CA LYS A 158 -3.00 22.06 18.20
C LYS A 158 -1.54 21.60 18.22
N LEU A 159 -1.02 21.11 17.10
CA LEU A 159 0.25 20.39 17.00
C LEU A 159 1.16 20.98 15.93
N ASP A 160 2.47 20.91 16.15
CA ASP A 160 3.48 21.18 15.13
C ASP A 160 3.72 19.95 14.24
N TRP A 161 2.72 19.63 13.45
CA TRP A 161 2.65 18.38 12.70
C TRP A 161 3.68 18.26 11.56
N LYS A 162 4.36 19.33 11.17
CA LYS A 162 5.35 19.31 10.08
C LYS A 162 6.71 18.78 10.53
N GLU A 163 7.08 19.06 11.78
CA GLU A 163 8.40 18.72 12.32
C GLU A 163 8.34 17.48 13.22
N SER A 164 7.51 17.54 14.27
CA SER A 164 7.34 16.42 15.20
C SER A 164 6.03 16.50 15.98
N LEU A 165 5.41 15.34 16.19
CA LEU A 165 4.29 15.20 17.10
C LEU A 165 4.81 15.07 18.53
N LEU A 166 4.90 16.20 19.25
CA LEU A 166 5.33 16.23 20.66
C LEU A 166 6.73 15.60 20.88
N GLY A 167 7.67 15.91 19.98
CA GLY A 167 9.03 15.39 20.00
C GLY A 167 9.19 13.96 19.47
N THR A 168 8.14 13.41 18.83
CA THR A 168 8.14 12.08 18.22
C THR A 168 7.67 12.14 16.77
N GLN A 169 8.00 11.12 15.97
CA GLN A 169 7.48 10.96 14.60
C GLN A 169 6.74 9.63 14.52
N PRO A 170 5.49 9.57 15.02
CA PRO A 170 4.71 8.33 15.02
C PRO A 170 4.36 7.92 13.60
N LEU A 171 4.25 6.60 13.39
CA LEU A 171 3.74 6.03 12.15
C LEU A 171 2.24 6.31 12.00
N SER A 172 1.48 6.34 13.11
CA SER A 172 0.08 6.77 13.15
C SER A 172 -0.05 8.29 13.24
N HIS A 173 0.62 9.00 12.33
CA HIS A 173 0.57 10.45 12.28
C HIS A 173 -0.85 10.94 11.94
N PRO A 174 -1.43 11.94 12.65
CA PRO A 174 -2.84 12.35 12.45
C PRO A 174 -3.15 12.90 11.06
N LEU A 175 -2.13 13.36 10.32
CA LEU A 175 -2.28 13.74 8.91
C LEU A 175 -2.78 12.58 8.03
N PHE A 176 -2.42 11.34 8.38
CA PHE A 176 -2.81 10.12 7.69
C PHE A 176 -3.92 9.35 8.41
N ASP A 177 -4.84 10.07 9.07
CA ASP A 177 -6.06 9.47 9.60
C ASP A 177 -6.98 9.06 8.44
N ALA A 178 -7.31 7.77 8.33
CA ALA A 178 -8.21 7.25 7.30
C ALA A 178 -9.66 7.80 7.41
N ASN A 179 -10.01 8.42 8.54
CA ASN A 179 -11.29 9.09 8.74
C ASN A 179 -11.28 10.57 8.36
N HIS A 180 -10.15 11.10 7.88
CA HIS A 180 -10.03 12.50 7.51
C HIS A 180 -9.38 12.68 6.14
N GLU A 181 -10.00 13.54 5.31
CA GLU A 181 -9.40 13.95 4.06
C GLU A 181 -8.60 15.25 4.24
N MET A 182 -7.30 15.19 3.96
CA MET A 182 -6.41 16.35 4.01
C MET A 182 -6.96 17.48 3.13
N SER A 183 -6.64 18.73 3.46
CA SER A 183 -6.75 19.83 2.51
C SER A 183 -5.70 19.67 1.39
N LEU A 184 -5.85 20.40 0.27
CA LEU A 184 -4.81 20.40 -0.76
C LEU A 184 -3.50 21.01 -0.25
N GLU A 185 -3.58 21.99 0.65
CA GLU A 185 -2.40 22.59 1.28
C GLU A 185 -1.65 21.57 2.15
N GLN A 186 -2.35 20.83 2.99
CA GLN A 186 -1.79 19.73 3.79
C GLN A 186 -1.18 18.65 2.90
N TRP A 187 -1.89 18.28 1.82
CA TRP A 187 -1.43 17.31 0.85
C TRP A 187 -0.11 17.73 0.17
N LEU A 188 0.00 18.99 -0.25
CA LEU A 188 1.21 19.52 -0.89
C LEU A 188 2.34 19.79 0.11
N GLY A 189 1.98 20.18 1.34
CA GLY A 189 2.92 20.44 2.43
C GLY A 189 3.52 19.18 3.03
N ASN A 190 2.95 18.00 2.75
CA ASN A 190 3.55 16.73 3.04
C ASN A 190 4.71 16.42 2.08
N ASN A 191 5.64 15.59 2.56
CA ASN A 191 6.81 15.16 1.82
C ASN A 191 6.41 14.15 0.71
N MET A 192 7.38 13.38 0.21
CA MET A 192 7.15 12.45 -0.89
C MET A 192 6.31 11.22 -0.53
N PHE A 193 6.14 10.87 0.76
CA PHE A 193 5.46 9.66 1.21
C PHE A 193 4.18 9.97 1.98
N TYR A 194 3.12 9.23 1.67
CA TYR A 194 1.83 9.30 2.35
C TYR A 194 1.46 7.89 2.81
N ASP A 195 1.13 7.73 4.08
CA ASP A 195 1.07 6.41 4.73
C ASP A 195 -0.16 6.27 5.63
N TRP A 196 -1.19 5.56 5.17
CA TRP A 196 -2.36 5.22 5.98
C TRP A 196 -2.32 3.78 6.42
N TYR A 197 -2.58 3.55 7.70
CA TYR A 197 -2.69 2.21 8.28
C TYR A 197 -4.13 1.95 8.71
N LEU A 198 -4.66 0.83 8.28
CA LEU A 198 -5.99 0.36 8.61
C LEU A 198 -5.91 -1.11 9.05
N TYR A 199 -6.93 -1.60 9.75
CA TYR A 199 -7.06 -3.00 10.10
C TYR A 199 -8.48 -3.49 9.87
N HIS A 200 -8.62 -4.80 9.62
CA HIS A 200 -9.88 -5.52 9.59
C HIS A 200 -9.62 -6.98 9.91
N GLY A 201 -10.39 -7.58 10.83
CA GLY A 201 -10.14 -8.94 11.30
C GLY A 201 -8.71 -9.11 11.81
N ASN A 202 -8.00 -10.06 11.21
CA ASN A 202 -6.61 -10.39 11.53
C ASN A 202 -5.59 -9.81 10.54
N TYR A 203 -5.94 -8.77 9.79
CA TYR A 203 -5.04 -8.14 8.81
C TYR A 203 -4.89 -6.63 9.02
N ILE A 204 -3.70 -6.13 8.70
CA ILE A 204 -3.37 -4.72 8.56
C ILE A 204 -3.21 -4.40 7.09
N ALA A 205 -3.80 -3.27 6.68
CA ALA A 205 -3.63 -2.63 5.39
C ALA A 205 -2.75 -1.39 5.56
N HIS A 206 -1.67 -1.32 4.79
CA HIS A 206 -0.86 -0.12 4.64
C HIS A 206 -1.05 0.41 3.22
N VAL A 207 -1.81 1.49 3.11
CA VAL A 207 -1.97 2.25 1.87
C VAL A 207 -0.84 3.26 1.82
N ARG A 208 -0.03 3.18 0.76
CA ARG A 208 1.07 4.11 0.51
C ARG A 208 0.87 4.83 -0.81
N ALA A 209 1.10 6.14 -0.81
CA ALA A 209 1.27 6.90 -2.03
C ALA A 209 2.66 7.55 -2.05
N LEU A 210 3.38 7.39 -3.17
CA LEU A 210 4.69 7.99 -3.39
C LEU A 210 4.60 9.04 -4.51
N ARG A 211 4.89 10.29 -4.16
CA ARG A 211 4.80 11.45 -5.05
C ARG A 211 6.12 11.72 -5.79
N TYR A 212 6.01 11.91 -7.10
CA TYR A 212 7.05 12.43 -7.96
C TYR A 212 6.55 13.69 -8.67
N ASP A 213 7.00 14.85 -8.19
CA ASP A 213 6.57 16.14 -8.71
C ASP A 213 7.03 16.36 -10.16
N SER A 214 6.17 16.98 -10.97
CA SER A 214 6.54 17.38 -12.31
C SER A 214 7.73 18.34 -12.27
N LYS A 215 8.73 18.11 -13.12
CA LYS A 215 9.91 18.99 -13.20
C LYS A 215 9.57 20.40 -13.65
N SER A 216 8.53 20.56 -14.49
CA SER A 216 8.13 21.86 -15.05
C SER A 216 7.03 22.55 -14.26
N ALA A 217 6.18 21.80 -13.55
CA ALA A 217 5.05 22.35 -12.81
C ALA A 217 4.81 21.60 -11.47
N PRO A 218 5.78 21.64 -10.54
CA PRO A 218 5.79 20.78 -9.34
C PRO A 218 4.67 21.06 -8.33
N LEU A 219 4.07 22.26 -8.35
CA LEU A 219 2.91 22.59 -7.49
C LEU A 219 1.56 22.30 -8.16
N GLN A 220 1.56 21.97 -9.46
CA GLN A 220 0.35 21.76 -10.24
C GLN A 220 0.09 20.27 -10.46
N SER A 221 1.15 19.50 -10.76
CA SER A 221 1.05 18.14 -11.24
C SER A 221 2.20 17.24 -10.76
N ALA A 222 1.89 15.96 -10.62
CA ALA A 222 2.82 14.93 -10.19
C ALA A 222 2.32 13.54 -10.60
N VAL A 223 3.24 12.59 -10.62
CA VAL A 223 2.93 11.16 -10.68
C VAL A 223 2.87 10.60 -9.26
N TYR A 224 1.87 9.76 -8.99
CA TYR A 224 1.74 9.06 -7.72
C TYR A 224 1.77 7.55 -7.95
N LEU A 225 2.71 6.88 -7.30
CA LEU A 225 2.70 5.41 -7.22
C LEU A 225 1.90 5.02 -5.99
N ILE A 226 0.84 4.23 -6.17
CA ILE A 226 -0.10 3.88 -5.11
C ILE A 226 -0.04 2.37 -4.91
N SER A 227 0.28 1.96 -3.69
CA SER A 227 0.34 0.55 -3.30
C SER A 227 -0.49 0.28 -2.05
N LEU A 228 -1.14 -0.87 -2.00
CA LEU A 228 -1.76 -1.44 -0.81
C LEU A 228 -0.95 -2.68 -0.39
N ASN A 229 -0.38 -2.62 0.81
CA ASN A 229 0.26 -3.78 1.44
C ASN A 229 -0.72 -4.37 2.45
N LEU A 230 -1.04 -5.66 2.30
CA LEU A 230 -1.82 -6.40 3.27
C LEU A 230 -0.92 -7.36 4.00
N MET A 231 -1.07 -7.43 5.33
CA MET A 231 -0.26 -8.30 6.17
C MET A 231 -1.11 -8.81 7.33
N SER A 232 -1.03 -10.11 7.62
CA SER A 232 -1.66 -10.64 8.82
C SER A 232 -1.02 -10.07 10.08
N LEU A 233 -1.80 -9.98 11.16
CA LEU A 233 -1.31 -9.55 12.46
C LEU A 233 -0.15 -10.43 12.96
N ASP A 234 -0.21 -11.74 12.70
CA ASP A 234 0.88 -12.66 13.01
C ASP A 234 2.18 -12.26 12.30
N THR A 235 2.11 -12.00 10.99
CA THR A 235 3.29 -11.60 10.20
C THR A 235 3.81 -10.22 10.62
N PHE A 236 2.89 -9.29 10.86
CA PHE A 236 3.19 -7.95 11.33
C PHE A 236 3.92 -7.96 12.67
N TRP A 237 3.36 -8.66 13.66
CA TRP A 237 3.93 -8.72 15.00
C TRP A 237 5.21 -9.54 15.06
N THR A 238 5.31 -10.65 14.32
CA THR A 238 6.55 -11.45 14.29
C THR A 238 7.74 -10.62 13.80
N ARG A 239 7.54 -9.72 12.82
CA ARG A 239 8.61 -8.87 12.26
C ARG A 239 9.15 -7.84 13.25
N ASP A 240 8.36 -7.50 14.26
CA ASP A 240 8.70 -6.54 15.30
C ASP A 240 9.62 -7.13 16.38
N PHE A 241 9.83 -8.44 16.36
CA PHE A 241 10.84 -9.14 17.17
C PHE A 241 12.14 -9.36 16.39
N ALA A 242 13.25 -9.35 17.13
CA ALA A 242 14.55 -9.76 16.61
C ALA A 242 14.48 -11.18 16.05
N GLU A 243 15.24 -11.46 14.98
CA GLU A 243 15.16 -12.74 14.26
C GLU A 243 15.24 -13.98 15.17
N ALA A 244 16.18 -13.97 16.13
CA ALA A 244 16.36 -15.06 17.10
C ALA A 244 15.16 -15.27 18.04
N GLN A 245 14.31 -14.26 18.23
CA GLN A 245 13.13 -14.31 19.10
C GLN A 245 11.85 -14.66 18.34
N ARG A 246 11.86 -14.63 17.00
CA ARG A 246 10.65 -14.84 16.19
C ARG A 246 9.99 -16.18 16.44
N ALA A 247 10.73 -17.25 16.72
CA ALA A 247 10.10 -18.56 17.01
C ALA A 247 9.22 -18.56 18.28
N GLN A 248 9.53 -17.69 19.26
CA GLN A 248 8.84 -17.58 20.54
C GLN A 248 8.02 -16.29 20.67
N TRP A 249 7.77 -15.60 19.55
CA TRP A 249 7.18 -14.27 19.55
C TRP A 249 5.85 -14.22 20.32
N ARG A 250 4.99 -15.24 20.17
CA ARG A 250 3.68 -15.30 20.88
C ARG A 250 3.82 -15.32 22.40
N THR A 251 4.86 -15.98 22.92
CA THR A 251 5.13 -16.01 24.37
C THR A 251 5.65 -14.66 24.86
N LEU A 252 6.43 -13.95 24.03
CA LEU A 252 6.96 -12.62 24.36
C LEU A 252 5.96 -11.49 24.12
N PHE A 253 4.94 -11.74 23.29
CA PHE A 253 4.01 -10.75 22.78
C PHE A 253 3.28 -9.95 23.87
N PRO A 254 2.70 -10.56 24.94
CA PRO A 254 2.00 -9.78 25.96
C PRO A 254 2.88 -8.74 26.66
N ALA A 255 4.12 -9.12 27.02
CA ALA A 255 5.08 -8.21 27.66
C ALA A 255 5.51 -7.09 26.71
N HIS A 256 5.77 -7.44 25.45
CA HIS A 256 6.16 -6.51 24.40
C HIS A 256 5.05 -5.49 24.08
N LEU A 257 3.81 -5.96 23.97
CA LEU A 257 2.65 -5.09 23.78
C LEU A 257 2.50 -4.13 24.97
N LYS A 258 2.61 -4.62 26.21
CA LYS A 258 2.54 -3.79 27.41
C LYS A 258 3.58 -2.66 27.40
N GLU A 259 4.82 -2.94 26.99
CA GLU A 259 5.86 -1.93 26.85
C GLU A 259 5.47 -0.84 25.85
N ARG A 260 4.93 -1.22 24.68
CA ARG A 260 4.47 -0.26 23.67
C ARG A 260 3.32 0.60 24.17
N LEU A 261 2.33 0.00 24.81
CA LEU A 261 1.18 0.72 25.39
C LEU A 261 1.63 1.70 26.49
N GLN A 262 2.67 1.36 27.25
CA GLN A 262 3.27 2.28 28.22
C GLN A 262 3.89 3.50 27.53
N ARG A 263 4.70 3.30 26.47
CA ARG A 263 5.24 4.42 25.68
C ARG A 263 4.14 5.31 25.10
N ARG A 264 3.06 4.70 24.59
CA ARG A 264 1.89 5.46 24.15
C ARG A 264 1.30 6.31 25.26
N SER A 265 1.11 5.74 26.45
CA SER A 265 0.56 6.46 27.61
C SER A 265 1.40 7.69 27.97
N GLU A 266 2.73 7.58 27.90
CA GLU A 266 3.65 8.71 28.15
C GLU A 266 3.48 9.82 27.11
N VAL A 267 3.35 9.48 25.82
CA VAL A 267 3.11 10.47 24.74
C VAL A 267 1.71 11.09 24.87
N GLU A 268 0.68 10.28 25.14
CA GLU A 268 -0.69 10.77 25.33
C GLU A 268 -0.81 11.67 26.57
N SER A 269 -0.02 11.45 27.62
CA SER A 269 0.05 12.36 28.77
C SER A 269 0.59 13.73 28.37
N ARG A 270 1.67 13.78 27.57
CA ARG A 270 2.20 15.04 27.01
C ARG A 270 1.19 15.72 26.09
N ALA A 271 0.46 14.96 25.28
CA ALA A 271 -0.59 15.47 24.40
C ALA A 271 -1.71 16.14 25.21
N ARG A 272 -2.23 15.48 26.24
CA ARG A 272 -3.25 16.06 27.13
C ARG A 272 -2.74 17.32 27.82
N ALA A 273 -1.48 17.34 28.28
CA ALA A 273 -0.86 18.54 28.87
C ALA A 273 -0.74 19.71 27.88
N ALA A 274 -0.64 19.42 26.58
CA ALA A 274 -0.67 20.39 25.50
C ALA A 274 -2.10 20.75 25.02
N GLY A 275 -3.15 20.25 25.69
CA GLY A 275 -4.55 20.53 25.34
C GLY A 275 -5.09 19.71 24.15
N VAL A 276 -4.39 18.64 23.76
CA VAL A 276 -4.79 17.72 22.69
C VAL A 276 -5.67 16.61 23.25
N ASP A 277 -6.80 16.40 22.59
CA ASP A 277 -7.75 15.35 22.94
C ASP A 277 -7.29 13.98 22.41
N ILE A 278 -7.50 12.95 23.23
CA ILE A 278 -7.17 11.56 22.88
C ILE A 278 -8.45 10.82 22.52
N GLU A 279 -8.41 10.06 21.43
CA GLU A 279 -9.53 9.26 20.95
C GLU A 279 -9.68 7.97 21.78
N GLU A 280 -10.28 8.11 22.96
CA GLU A 280 -10.51 6.99 23.88
C GLU A 280 -11.50 5.95 23.34
N SER A 281 -12.31 6.31 22.34
CA SER A 281 -13.24 5.40 21.65
C SER A 281 -12.54 4.43 20.69
N TYR A 282 -11.24 4.62 20.39
CA TYR A 282 -10.50 3.72 19.52
C TYR A 282 -10.41 2.31 20.13
N SER A 283 -10.75 1.31 19.32
CA SER A 283 -10.60 -0.10 19.64
C SER A 283 -9.47 -0.68 18.78
N PRO A 284 -8.45 -1.33 19.37
CA PRO A 284 -7.42 -2.01 18.59
C PRO A 284 -7.93 -3.37 18.06
N PRO A 285 -7.18 -4.03 17.15
CA PRO A 285 -7.45 -5.41 16.74
C PRO A 285 -7.58 -6.36 17.94
N LEU A 286 -8.34 -7.45 17.78
CA LEU A 286 -8.62 -8.39 18.88
C LEU A 286 -7.34 -8.93 19.54
N MET A 287 -6.31 -9.23 18.75
CA MET A 287 -5.01 -9.71 19.25
C MET A 287 -4.33 -8.72 20.22
N GLU A 288 -4.62 -7.43 20.09
CA GLU A 288 -4.00 -6.35 20.88
C GLU A 288 -4.89 -5.86 22.03
N ARG A 289 -6.11 -6.39 22.16
CA ARG A 289 -6.96 -6.13 23.33
C ARG A 289 -6.43 -6.98 24.47
N GLY A 290 -5.95 -6.33 25.53
CA GLY A 290 -5.18 -6.93 26.63
C GLY A 290 -5.57 -8.37 26.97
N GLN A 291 -4.58 -9.26 26.91
CA GLN A 291 -4.61 -10.56 27.59
C GLN A 291 -4.34 -10.38 29.07
#